data_AF-A0A258CPP6-F1
#
_entry.id   AF-A0A258CPP6-F1
#
_cell.length_a   1.000
_cell.length_b   1.000
_cell.length_c   1.000
_cell.angle_alpha   90.00
_cell.angle_beta   90.00
_cell.angle_gamma   90.00
#
_symmetry.space_group_name_H-M   'P 1'
#
loop_
_entity.id
_entity.type
_entity.pdbx_description
1 polymer ?
#
loop_
_entity_poly.entity_id
_entity_poly.type
_entity_poly.pdbx_seq_one_letter_code
_entity_poly.pdbx_strand_id
1 'polypeptide(L)' 'HAVTQGTDAQAEVTVRLTHDGSSVTGRGADPDTLVSSAKAYLVALNKLMAKGSRLHAQAAAG' A
#
# COMPACT_ATOMS: atom_id res chain seq x y z
N HIS A 1 -33.84 -3.62 -16.90
CA HIS A 1 -32.40 -3.39 -17.07
C HIS A 1 -31.67 -3.92 -15.86
N ALA A 2 -31.15 -5.14 -15.94
CA ALA A 2 -30.36 -5.70 -14.87
C ALA A 2 -28.99 -4.99 -14.87
N VAL A 3 -28.71 -4.27 -13.79
CA VAL A 3 -27.37 -3.79 -13.46
C VAL A 3 -26.57 -5.05 -13.16
N THR A 4 -25.80 -5.55 -14.12
CA THR A 4 -24.83 -6.59 -13.83
C THR A 4 -23.77 -5.97 -12.94
N GLN A 5 -23.93 -6.21 -11.64
CA GLN A 5 -22.98 -5.94 -10.58
C GLN A 5 -21.59 -6.39 -11.03
N GLY A 6 -20.61 -5.50 -10.93
CA GLY A 6 -19.19 -5.77 -11.18
C GLY A 6 -18.60 -6.75 -10.15
N THR A 7 -19.03 -8.01 -10.22
CA THR A 7 -18.58 -9.07 -9.31
C THR A 7 -17.24 -9.66 -9.76
N ASP A 8 -16.88 -9.51 -11.04
CA ASP A 8 -15.66 -10.07 -11.63
C ASP A 8 -14.58 -9.01 -11.96
N ALA A 9 -14.92 -7.72 -11.88
CA ALA A 9 -13.97 -6.65 -12.16
C ALA A 9 -13.13 -6.36 -10.90
N GLN A 10 -11.83 -6.63 -10.95
CA GLN A 10 -10.89 -6.23 -9.89
C GLN A 10 -10.38 -4.82 -10.17
N ALA A 11 -10.45 -3.92 -9.19
CA ALA A 11 -9.76 -2.64 -9.24
C ALA A 11 -8.36 -2.80 -8.61
N GLU A 12 -7.31 -2.64 -9.41
CA GLU A 12 -5.94 -2.57 -8.92
C GLU A 12 -5.55 -1.11 -8.63
N VAL A 13 -5.08 -0.85 -7.41
CA VAL A 13 -4.61 0.48 -6.99
C VAL A 13 -3.17 0.39 -6.53
N THR A 14 -2.36 1.35 -6.95
CA THR A 14 -0.97 1.52 -6.50
C THR A 14 -0.84 2.82 -5.71
N VAL A 15 -0.29 2.75 -4.50
CA VAL A 15 -0.01 3.91 -3.64
C VAL A 15 1.49 4.03 -3.42
N ARG A 16 2.02 5.25 -3.58
CA ARG A 16 3.41 5.59 -3.26
C ARG A 16 3.44 6.51 -2.05
N LEU A 17 4.18 6.11 -1.01
CA LEU A 17 4.44 6.96 0.15
C LEU A 17 5.90 7.40 0.14
N THR A 18 6.11 8.62 0.65
CA THR A 18 7.42 9.26 0.78
C THR A 18 7.53 9.88 2.16
N HIS A 19 8.60 9.57 2.88
CA HIS A 19 8.90 10.15 4.19
C HIS A 19 10.41 10.05 4.45
N ASP A 20 11.02 11.12 4.96
CA ASP A 20 12.44 11.20 5.35
C ASP A 20 13.41 10.62 4.29
N GLY A 21 13.23 11.06 3.04
CA GLY A 21 14.05 10.61 1.90
C GLY A 21 13.80 9.16 1.46
N SER A 22 12.94 8.41 2.16
CA SER A 22 12.53 7.07 1.78
C SER A 22 11.23 7.08 0.98
N SER A 23 11.19 6.30 -0.09
CA SER A 23 9.95 6.02 -0.82
C SER A 23 9.65 4.53 -0.90
N VAL A 24 8.39 4.18 -0.74
CA VAL A 24 7.87 2.82 -0.83
C VAL A 24 6.57 2.80 -1.61
N THR A 25 6.29 1.67 -2.24
CA THR A 25 5.07 1.46 -3.03
C THR A 25 4.29 0.28 -2.47
N GLY A 26 2.99 0.48 -2.28
CA GLY A 26 2.01 -0.54 -1.95
C GLY A 26 1.02 -0.74 -3.09
N ARG A 27 0.49 -1.96 -3.20
CA ARG A 27 -0.53 -2.33 -4.18
C ARG A 27 -1.71 -2.96 -3.46
N GLY A 28 -2.91 -2.69 -3.95
CA GLY A 28 -4.16 -3.27 -3.48
C GLY A 28 -4.96 -3.75 -4.68
N ALA A 29 -5.72 -4.83 -4.47
CA ALA A 29 -6.68 -5.34 -5.44
C ALA A 29 -7.96 -5.67 -4.68
N ASP A 30 -9.07 -5.12 -5.17
CA ASP A 30 -10.41 -5.37 -4.65
C ASP A 30 -11.45 -4.95 -5.71
N PRO A 31 -12.61 -5.60 -5.82
CA PRO A 31 -13.70 -5.10 -6.67
C PRO A 31 -14.15 -3.68 -6.31
N ASP A 32 -14.03 -3.30 -5.05
CA ASP A 32 -14.28 -1.94 -4.58
C ASP A 32 -12.99 -1.10 -4.60
N THR A 33 -12.98 -0.05 -5.43
CA THR A 33 -11.83 0.85 -5.57
C THR A 33 -11.40 1.54 -4.27
N LEU A 34 -12.34 1.86 -3.36
CA LEU A 34 -12.01 2.45 -2.06
C LEU A 34 -11.31 1.44 -1.17
N VAL A 35 -11.81 0.20 -1.13
CA VAL A 35 -11.18 -0.90 -0.39
C VAL A 35 -9.79 -1.20 -0.96
N SER A 36 -9.66 -1.26 -2.28
CA SER A 36 -8.38 -1.45 -2.98
C SER A 36 -7.37 -0.34 -2.63
N SER A 37 -7.82 0.91 -2.59
CA SER A 37 -7.01 2.06 -2.21
C SER A 37 -6.54 1.99 -0.75
N ALA A 38 -7.42 1.63 0.17
CA ALA A 38 -7.08 1.43 1.58
C ALA A 38 -6.06 0.31 1.77
N LYS A 39 -6.24 -0.83 1.09
CA LYS A 39 -5.28 -1.95 1.08
C LYS A 39 -3.91 -1.50 0.57
N ALA A 40 -3.86 -0.81 -0.57
CA ALA A 40 -2.62 -0.31 -1.16
C ALA A 40 -1.87 0.63 -0.20
N TYR A 41 -2.61 1.53 0.48
CA TYR A 41 -2.04 2.44 1.46
C TYR A 41 -1.46 1.70 2.67
N LEU A 42 -2.19 0.75 3.26
CA LEU A 42 -1.70 -0.04 4.39
C LEU A 42 -0.43 -0.83 4.04
N VAL A 43 -0.37 -1.42 2.85
CA VAL A 43 0.85 -2.10 2.37
C VAL A 43 2.02 -1.12 2.26
N ALA A 44 1.80 0.07 1.70
CA ALA A 44 2.84 1.08 1.59
C ALA A 44 3.30 1.56 2.98
N LEU A 45 2.37 1.82 3.90
CA LEU A 45 2.66 2.30 5.25
C LEU A 45 3.47 1.27 6.04
N ASN A 46 3.08 0.00 6.02
CA ASN A 46 3.81 -1.07 6.68
C ASN A 46 5.26 -1.18 6.16
N LYS A 47 5.46 -1.05 4.84
CA LYS A 47 6.81 -1.02 4.24
C LYS A 47 7.61 0.20 4.71
N LEU A 48 6.96 1.36 4.84
CA LEU A 48 7.62 2.59 5.27
C LEU A 48 8.11 2.46 6.71
N MET A 49 7.26 1.97 7.61
CA MET A 49 7.58 1.74 9.03
C MET A 49 8.66 0.66 9.21
N ALA A 50 8.60 -0.43 8.43
CA ALA A 50 9.62 -1.48 8.43
C ALA A 50 10.98 -0.96 7.93
N LYS A 51 10.98 -0.04 6.96
CA LYS A 51 12.22 0.60 6.48
C LYS A 51 12.81 1.55 7.52
N GLY A 52 11.97 2.35 8.18
CA GLY A 52 12.39 3.23 9.27
C GLY A 52 12.99 2.46 10.45
N SER A 53 12.34 1.37 10.89
CA SER A 53 12.87 0.52 11.98
C SER A 53 14.20 -0.16 11.63
N ARG A 54 14.37 -0.64 10.39
CA ARG A 54 15.65 -1.23 9.93
C ARG A 54 16.80 -0.22 9.93
N LEU A 55 16.55 1.03 9.51
CA LEU A 55 17.56 2.10 9.55
C LEU A 55 18.02 2.38 10.99
N HIS A 56 17.08 2.44 11.95
CA HIS A 56 17.42 2.63 13.37
C HIS A 56 18.23 1.45 13.94
N ALA A 57 17.86 0.21 13.61
CA ALA A 57 18.58 -0.97 14.09
C ALA A 57 20.02 -1.04 13.56
N GLN A 58 20.26 -0.63 12.30
CA GLN A 58 21.59 -0.62 11.71
C GLN A 58 22.49 0.50 12.26
N ALA A 59 21.90 1.64 12.65
CA ALA A 59 22.64 2.73 13.30
C ALA A 59 23.05 2.42 14.76
N ALA A 60 22.34 1.53 15.45
CA ALA A 60 22.65 1.14 16.83
C ALA A 60 23.70 0.01 16.95
N ALA A 61 24.04 -0.65 15.84
CA ALA A 61 24.94 -1.80 15.80
C ALA A 61 26.36 -1.49 15.30
N GLY A 62 26.69 -0.22 15.07
CA GLY A 62 28.01 0.27 14.69
C GLY A 62 28.51 1.33 15.66
#